data_AF-A0A1N5YAU8-F1
#
_entry.id   AF-A0A1N5YAU8-F1
#
_cell.length_a   1.000
_cell.length_b   1.000
_cell.length_c   1.000
_cell.angle_alpha   90.00
_cell.angle_beta   90.00
_cell.angle_gamma   90.00
#
_symmetry.space_group_name_H-M   'P 1'
#
loop_
_entity.id
_entity.type
_entity.pdbx_description
1 polymer ?
#
loop_
_entity_poly.entity_id
_entity_poly.type
_entity_poly.pdbx_seq_one_letter_code
_entity_poly.pdbx_strand_id
1 'polypeptide(L)'
;MDKTWGVAVEYQGAPVTPYPEEGPALDERVELASMTVDGTSKTRIVASVTAKTEDEAREIGAAGIAGLARNLRLPAEPVRVLITD
;
A
#
# COMPACT_ATOMS: atom_id res chain seq x y z
N MET A 1 3.22 9.01 22.37
CA MET A 1 3.41 10.12 21.42
C MET A 1 3.19 9.55 20.04
N ASP A 2 2.43 10.23 19.20
CA ASP A 2 2.20 9.79 17.83
C ASP A 2 3.45 10.10 16.98
N LYS A 3 3.78 9.21 16.05
CA LYS A 3 4.90 9.35 15.11
C LYS A 3 4.38 9.11 13.70
N THR A 4 5.01 9.76 12.71
CA THR A 4 4.76 9.49 11.29
C THR A 4 5.79 8.48 10.79
N TRP A 5 5.30 7.42 10.14
CA TRP A 5 6.13 6.41 9.48
C TRP A 5 5.90 6.42 7.98
N GLY A 6 6.95 6.12 7.22
CA GLY A 6 6.84 5.78 5.81
C GLY A 6 6.53 4.29 5.65
N VAL A 7 5.38 3.96 5.05
CA VAL A 7 4.98 2.59 4.73
C VAL A 7 5.10 2.39 3.23
N ALA A 8 5.98 1.48 2.81
CA ALA A 8 6.15 1.11 1.42
C ALA A 8 5.71 -0.33 1.18
N VAL A 9 4.80 -0.52 0.23
CA VAL A 9 4.31 -1.84 -0.16
C VAL A 9 4.71 -2.09 -1.62
N GLU A 10 5.32 -3.25 -1.85
CA GLU A 10 5.74 -3.70 -3.17
C GLU A 10 4.81 -4.81 -3.65
N TYR A 11 4.30 -4.65 -4.87
CA TYR A 11 3.52 -5.65 -5.59
C TYR A 11 4.33 -6.16 -6.78
N GLN A 12 4.30 -7.47 -7.03
CA GLN A 12 4.91 -8.09 -8.20
C GLN A 12 3.83 -8.32 -9.25
N GLY A 13 3.73 -7.42 -10.23
CA GLY A 13 2.86 -7.69 -11.36
C GLY A 13 2.44 -6.47 -12.16
N ALA A 14 2.25 -6.72 -13.45
CA ALA A 14 1.36 -5.97 -14.32
C ALA A 14 -0.11 -6.20 -13.88
N PRO A 15 -1.06 -5.37 -14.35
CA PRO A 15 -2.48 -5.53 -14.05
C PRO A 15 -2.97 -6.98 -14.26
N VAL A 16 -3.56 -7.61 -13.23
CA VAL A 16 -4.07 -8.99 -13.32
C VAL A 16 -5.52 -9.02 -13.81
N THR A 17 -5.87 -10.04 -14.61
CA THR A 17 -7.25 -10.30 -15.09
C THR A 17 -7.58 -11.79 -14.92
N PRO A 18 -8.75 -12.16 -14.35
CA PRO A 18 -9.80 -11.30 -13.78
C PRO A 18 -9.40 -10.69 -12.44
N TYR A 19 -9.94 -9.50 -12.17
CA TYR A 19 -9.67 -8.76 -10.94
C TYR A 19 -10.82 -8.92 -9.95
N PRO A 20 -10.59 -9.16 -8.65
CA PRO A 20 -11.67 -9.22 -7.68
C PRO A 20 -12.37 -7.85 -7.62
N GLU A 21 -13.65 -7.83 -7.99
CA GLU A 21 -14.48 -6.62 -8.04
C GLU A 21 -14.87 -6.08 -6.66
N GLU A 22 -14.44 -6.70 -5.56
CA GLU A 22 -14.70 -6.30 -4.17
C GLU A 22 -13.41 -6.16 -3.35
N GLY A 23 -13.41 -5.24 -2.37
CA GLY A 23 -12.26 -4.90 -1.55
C GLY A 23 -12.54 -3.67 -0.68
N PRO A 24 -11.73 -3.46 0.38
CA PRO A 24 -12.03 -2.48 1.41
C PRO A 24 -11.93 -1.03 0.89
N ALA A 25 -12.73 -0.15 1.48
CA ALA A 25 -12.64 1.30 1.25
C ALA A 25 -11.30 1.84 1.79
N LEU A 26 -10.78 2.90 1.16
CA LEU A 26 -9.55 3.56 1.60
C LEU A 26 -9.75 4.23 2.97
N ASP A 27 -8.86 3.97 3.92
CA ASP A 27 -8.83 4.68 5.21
C ASP A 27 -8.32 6.12 5.01
N GLU A 28 -9.01 7.10 5.58
CA GLU A 28 -8.74 8.53 5.42
C GLU A 28 -7.38 8.98 5.99
N ARG A 29 -6.77 8.16 6.86
CA ARG A 29 -5.44 8.45 7.47
C ARG A 29 -4.27 8.15 6.55
N VAL A 30 -4.54 7.66 5.34
CA VAL A 30 -3.53 7.19 4.39
C VAL A 30 -3.35 8.24 3.31
N GLU A 31 -2.25 8.99 3.40
CA GLU A 31 -1.84 9.91 2.35
C GLU A 31 -0.83 9.22 1.41
N LEU A 32 -1.18 9.18 0.11
CA LEU A 32 -0.29 8.67 -0.92
C LEU A 32 0.90 9.62 -1.08
N ALA A 33 2.10 9.16 -0.74
CA ALA A 33 3.31 9.95 -0.86
C ALA A 33 3.93 9.84 -2.26
N SER A 34 4.03 8.61 -2.79
CA SER A 34 4.53 8.37 -4.15
C SER A 34 4.13 6.99 -4.67
N MET A 35 4.07 6.87 -5.99
CA MET A 35 3.84 5.61 -6.70
C MET A 35 4.86 5.46 -7.82
N THR A 36 5.61 4.35 -7.82
CA THR A 36 6.56 4.01 -8.88
C THR A 36 6.11 2.73 -9.59
N VAL A 37 5.92 2.83 -10.91
CA VAL A 37 5.55 1.70 -11.79
C VAL A 37 6.72 1.46 -12.73
N ASP A 38 7.42 0.34 -12.58
CA ASP A 38 8.60 0.00 -13.41
C ASP A 38 8.20 -0.61 -14.78
N GLY A 39 6.96 -0.40 -15.24
CA GLY A 39 6.46 -0.79 -16.56
C GLY A 39 6.30 -2.29 -16.84
N THR A 40 7.05 -3.18 -16.16
CA THR A 40 7.12 -4.60 -16.55
C THR A 40 7.09 -5.62 -15.40
N SER A 41 7.34 -5.25 -14.14
CA SER A 41 7.54 -6.29 -13.09
C SER A 41 7.18 -5.92 -11.66
N LYS A 42 7.27 -4.65 -11.27
CA LYS A 42 7.04 -4.24 -9.88
C LYS A 42 6.33 -2.89 -9.83
N THR A 43 5.37 -2.81 -8.91
CA THR A 43 4.75 -1.56 -8.51
C THR A 43 5.02 -1.34 -7.04
N ARG A 44 5.63 -0.21 -6.71
CA ARG A 44 5.88 0.20 -5.32
C ARG A 44 5.00 1.40 -5.00
N ILE A 45 4.20 1.27 -3.96
CA ILE A 45 3.34 2.33 -3.44
C ILE A 45 3.88 2.70 -2.06
N VAL A 46 4.09 3.99 -1.83
CA VAL A 46 4.55 4.52 -0.55
C VAL A 46 3.50 5.47 0.01
N ALA A 47 3.12 5.26 1.26
CA ALA A 47 2.21 6.11 2.01
C ALA A 47 2.87 6.58 3.30
N SER A 48 2.48 7.76 3.77
CA SER A 48 2.84 8.25 5.10
C SER A 48 1.69 7.96 6.06
N VAL A 49 1.99 7.36 7.21
CA VAL A 49 0.98 6.95 8.20
C VAL A 49 1.35 7.50 9.57
N THR A 50 0.41 8.19 10.21
CA THR A 50 0.56 8.64 11.60
C THR A 50 -0.14 7.66 12.53
N ALA A 51 0.58 7.11 13.50
CA ALA A 51 0.05 6.15 14.50
C ALA A 51 0.91 6.16 15.79
N LYS A 52 0.64 5.26 16.74
CA LYS A 52 1.35 5.16 18.03
C LYS A 52 2.42 4.07 18.07
N THR A 53 2.30 3.04 17.23
CA THR A 53 3.29 1.96 17.11
C THR A 53 3.63 1.63 15.66
N GLU A 54 4.79 1.02 15.44
CA GLU A 54 5.20 0.52 14.12
C GLU A 54 4.21 -0.52 13.57
N ASP A 55 3.67 -1.40 14.43
CA ASP A 55 2.71 -2.42 14.04
C ASP A 55 1.37 -1.81 13.60
N GLU A 56 0.90 -0.77 14.32
CA GLU A 56 -0.30 -0.02 13.95
C GLU A 56 -0.10 0.71 12.61
N ALA A 57 1.08 1.31 12.41
CA ALA A 57 1.43 1.95 11.14
C ALA A 57 1.46 0.95 9.97
N ARG A 58 2.00 -0.25 10.21
CA ARG A 58 2.04 -1.33 9.22
C ARG A 58 0.64 -1.77 8.83
N GLU A 59 -0.24 -2.00 9.81
CA GLU A 59 -1.62 -2.45 9.55
C GLU A 59 -2.41 -1.39 8.76
N ILE A 60 -2.42 -0.14 9.23
CA ILE A 60 -3.13 0.97 8.59
C ILE A 60 -2.57 1.24 7.19
N GLY A 61 -1.24 1.32 7.07
CA GLY A 61 -0.57 1.61 5.80
C GLY A 61 -0.76 0.51 4.76
N ALA A 62 -0.66 -0.76 5.16
CA ALA A 62 -0.91 -1.87 4.26
C ALA A 62 -2.37 -1.93 3.80
N ALA A 63 -3.33 -1.70 4.71
CA ALA A 63 -4.76 -1.68 4.37
C ALA A 63 -5.10 -0.53 3.41
N GLY A 64 -4.57 0.67 3.66
CA GLY A 64 -4.72 1.81 2.76
C GLY A 64 -4.11 1.56 1.39
N ILE A 65 -2.87 1.08 1.35
CA ILE A 65 -2.19 0.80 0.09
C ILE A 65 -2.89 -0.34 -0.68
N ALA A 66 -3.49 -1.32 -0.01
CA ALA A 66 -4.28 -2.37 -0.66
C ALA A 66 -5.49 -1.81 -1.43
N GLY A 67 -6.18 -0.79 -0.90
CA GLY A 67 -7.26 -0.12 -1.61
C GLY A 67 -6.79 0.64 -2.86
N LEU A 68 -5.60 1.24 -2.83
CA LEU A 68 -4.98 1.87 -4.00
C LEU A 68 -4.51 0.85 -5.05
N ALA A 69 -3.86 -0.21 -4.59
CA ALA A 69 -3.45 -1.34 -5.42
C ALA A 69 -4.65 -1.93 -6.17
N ARG A 70 -5.83 -1.91 -5.54
CA ARG A 70 -7.10 -2.31 -6.13
C ARG A 70 -7.54 -1.46 -7.31
N ASN A 71 -7.50 -0.14 -7.17
CA ASN A 71 -7.80 0.78 -8.27
C ASN A 71 -6.83 0.60 -9.46
N LEU A 72 -5.62 0.14 -9.18
CA LEU A 72 -4.56 -0.10 -10.17
C LEU A 72 -4.54 -1.54 -10.71
N ARG A 73 -5.47 -2.40 -10.29
CA ARG A 73 -5.55 -3.82 -10.65
C ARG A 73 -4.28 -4.62 -10.36
N LEU A 74 -3.54 -4.23 -9.31
CA LEU A 74 -2.36 -4.97 -8.85
C LEU A 74 -2.77 -6.23 -8.08
N PRO A 75 -1.93 -7.27 -8.01
CA PRO A 75 -2.21 -8.47 -7.23
C PRO A 75 -2.68 -8.16 -5.81
N ALA A 76 -3.60 -8.97 -5.28
CA ALA A 76 -4.17 -8.76 -3.94
C ALA A 76 -3.11 -8.87 -2.83
N GLU A 77 -2.16 -9.79 -2.98
CA GLU A 77 -1.07 -9.97 -2.03
C GLU A 77 0.18 -9.15 -2.44
N PRO A 78 0.69 -8.29 -1.56
CA PRO A 78 1.98 -7.66 -1.76
C PRO A 78 3.12 -8.66 -1.53
N VAL A 79 4.20 -8.49 -2.25
CA VAL A 79 5.42 -9.29 -2.07
C VAL A 79 6.19 -8.84 -0.84
N ARG A 80 6.06 -7.56 -0.48
CA ARG A 80 6.82 -6.96 0.63
C ARG A 80 6.11 -5.75 1.20
N VAL A 81 6.18 -5.61 2.52
CA VAL A 81 5.82 -4.41 3.26
C VAL A 81 7.05 -3.93 4.03
N LEU A 82 7.41 -2.66 3.88
CA LEU A 82 8.56 -2.00 4.50
C LEU A 82 8.07 -0.82 5.33
N ILE A 83 8.57 -0.70 6.56
CA ILE A 83 8.32 0.45 7.44
C ILE A 83 9.63 1.22 7.62
N THR A 84 9.54 2.54 7.58
CA THR A 84 10.64 3.49 7.78
C THR A 84 10.21 4.59 8.74
N ASP A 85 11.15 5.15 9.49
CA ASP A 85 10.92 6.01 10.65
C ASP A 85 11.41 7.47 10.46
#